data_AF-A0A9R1QN11-F1
#
_entry.id   AF-A0A9R1QN11-F1
#
_cell.length_a   1.000
_cell.length_b   1.000
_cell.length_c   1.000
_cell.angle_alpha   90.00
_cell.angle_beta   90.00
_cell.angle_gamma   90.00
#
_symmetry.space_group_name_H-M   'P 1'
#
loop_
_entity.id
_entity.type
_entity.pdbx_description
1 polymer ?
#
loop_
_entity_poly.entity_id
_entity_poly.type
_entity_poly.pdbx_seq_one_letter_code
_entity_poly.pdbx_strand_id
1 'polypeptide(L)'
;MSGLPFFLFLCLFSFFTASASTKQGQVYIVYLGEDAAAKSKGAILDDHHALLLSVKGSEEEARASLLYSYKHSLNGFAALLSDDEATKLSERTEVVSTFRSDGRWSPHTTRSWEFVGLEEGLSKGWLPSGAHTGENVIVGMLDSGIWPESRSFSDEGLGPVPPRWKGACQGGDSFNSSSCNRLVFWVCCCS
;
A
#
# COMPACT_ATOMS: atom_id res chain seq x y z
N MET A 1 -11.18 -64.54 37.55
CA MET A 1 -10.71 -64.94 36.20
C MET A 1 -11.68 -64.27 35.22
N SER A 2 -11.43 -63.00 34.91
CA SER A 2 -10.72 -62.53 33.71
C SER A 2 -11.72 -62.23 32.57
N GLY A 3 -12.37 -61.09 32.67
CA GLY A 3 -13.25 -60.51 31.66
C GLY A 3 -12.87 -59.06 31.36
N LEU A 4 -11.59 -58.81 31.07
CA LEU A 4 -11.09 -57.51 30.61
C LEU A 4 -9.95 -57.74 29.60
N PRO A 5 -10.25 -58.03 28.32
CA PRO A 5 -9.30 -57.61 27.29
C PRO A 5 -9.94 -57.17 25.95
N PHE A 6 -11.22 -56.74 25.91
CA PHE A 6 -11.82 -56.31 24.62
C PHE A 6 -11.99 -54.79 24.47
N PHE A 7 -11.96 -54.02 25.56
CA PHE A 7 -12.14 -52.55 25.48
C PHE A 7 -10.85 -51.76 25.22
N LEU A 8 -9.69 -52.41 25.19
CA LEU A 8 -8.40 -51.73 25.01
C LEU A 8 -7.95 -51.60 23.55
N PHE A 9 -8.69 -52.17 22.58
CA PHE A 9 -8.29 -52.12 21.18
C PHE A 9 -8.99 -51.02 20.36
N LEU A 10 -10.05 -50.39 20.88
CA LEU A 10 -10.84 -49.38 20.16
C LEU A 10 -10.38 -47.92 20.39
N CYS A 11 -9.46 -47.66 21.31
CA CYS A 11 -8.92 -46.32 21.56
C CYS A 11 -7.66 -45.97 20.73
N LEU A 12 -7.14 -46.89 19.92
CA LEU A 12 -5.97 -46.62 19.05
C LEU A 12 -6.36 -46.10 17.65
N PHE A 13 -7.64 -46.04 17.33
CA PHE A 13 -8.16 -45.47 16.08
C PHE A 13 -8.76 -44.06 16.26
N SER A 14 -8.35 -43.35 17.31
CA SER A 14 -8.61 -41.93 17.47
C SER A 14 -7.73 -41.16 16.47
N PHE A 15 -8.20 -41.11 15.24
CA PHE A 15 -8.06 -39.99 14.30
C PHE A 15 -6.80 -39.15 14.51
N PHE A 16 -5.69 -39.59 13.93
CA PHE A 16 -4.62 -38.69 13.55
C PHE A 16 -5.16 -37.83 12.38
N THR A 17 -6.06 -36.89 12.69
CA THR A 17 -6.33 -35.78 11.78
C THR A 17 -5.06 -34.96 11.78
N ALA A 18 -4.18 -35.22 10.82
CA ALA A 18 -3.16 -34.27 10.45
C ALA A 18 -3.91 -32.99 10.07
N SER A 19 -3.92 -32.01 10.98
CA SER A 19 -4.26 -30.65 10.62
C SER A 19 -3.24 -30.24 9.57
N ALA A 20 -3.62 -30.33 8.31
CA ALA A 20 -2.90 -29.66 7.23
C ALA A 20 -2.97 -28.18 7.58
N SER A 21 -1.94 -27.69 8.26
CA SER A 21 -1.71 -26.26 8.40
C SER A 21 -1.47 -25.77 6.99
N THR A 22 -2.52 -25.27 6.34
CA THR A 22 -2.37 -24.46 5.15
C THR A 22 -1.45 -23.32 5.59
N LYS A 23 -0.18 -23.35 5.16
CA LYS A 23 0.75 -22.24 5.38
C LYS A 23 0.08 -21.02 4.77
N GLN A 24 -0.57 -20.21 5.60
CA GLN A 24 -1.27 -19.02 5.17
C GLN A 24 -0.20 -18.05 4.69
N GLY A 25 -0.17 -17.81 3.37
CA GLY A 25 0.75 -16.85 2.77
C GLY A 25 0.59 -15.49 3.44
N GLN A 26 1.71 -14.86 3.75
CA GLN A 26 1.77 -13.51 4.28
C GLN A 26 2.08 -12.54 3.14
N VAL A 27 1.69 -11.27 3.27
CA VAL A 27 2.03 -10.27 2.28
C VAL A 27 3.50 -9.88 2.44
N TYR A 28 4.27 -10.06 1.39
CA TYR A 28 5.66 -9.62 1.28
C TYR A 28 5.79 -8.57 0.18
N ILE A 29 6.65 -7.58 0.42
CA ILE A 29 7.09 -6.62 -0.58
C ILE A 29 8.46 -7.07 -1.06
N VAL A 30 8.59 -7.26 -2.37
CA VAL A 30 9.82 -7.60 -3.09
C VAL A 30 10.26 -6.38 -3.87
N TYR A 31 11.40 -5.81 -3.51
CA TYR A 31 11.94 -4.58 -4.08
C TYR A 31 13.10 -4.90 -5.03
N LEU A 32 13.03 -4.38 -6.25
CA LEU A 32 14.00 -4.62 -7.34
C LEU A 32 14.84 -3.36 -7.68
N GLY A 33 14.67 -2.25 -6.96
CA GLY A 33 15.41 -1.01 -7.22
C GLY A 33 14.64 0.03 -8.07
N GLU A 34 15.36 1.03 -8.56
CA GLU A 34 14.80 2.21 -9.26
C GLU A 34 14.76 2.08 -10.80
N ASP A 35 15.12 0.91 -11.35
CA ASP A 35 15.29 0.68 -12.80
C ASP A 35 13.98 0.49 -13.60
N ALA A 36 12.82 0.86 -13.05
CA ALA A 36 11.54 0.78 -13.77
C ALA A 36 11.47 1.71 -14.99
N ALA A 37 12.34 2.74 -15.08
CA ALA A 37 12.26 3.76 -16.13
C ALA A 37 12.66 3.27 -17.54
N ALA A 38 13.43 2.19 -17.66
CA ALA A 38 13.96 1.73 -18.94
C ALA A 38 13.04 0.74 -19.69
N LYS A 39 12.14 0.05 -18.97
CA LYS A 39 11.28 -1.00 -19.54
C LYS A 39 9.84 -0.54 -19.71
N SER A 40 9.11 -1.15 -20.65
CA SER A 40 7.66 -0.92 -20.77
C SER A 40 6.94 -1.50 -19.55
N LYS A 41 5.79 -0.91 -19.17
CA LYS A 41 4.98 -1.41 -18.03
C LYS A 41 4.53 -2.87 -18.20
N GLY A 42 4.37 -3.34 -19.43
CA GLY A 42 4.06 -4.74 -19.74
C GLY A 42 5.25 -5.63 -19.43
N ALA A 43 6.44 -5.27 -19.93
CA ALA A 43 7.66 -6.03 -19.67
C ALA A 43 8.00 -6.12 -18.18
N ILE A 44 7.80 -5.03 -17.41
CA ILE A 44 7.99 -5.05 -15.95
C ILE A 44 7.03 -6.05 -15.29
N LEU A 45 5.76 -6.09 -15.73
CA LEU A 45 4.78 -7.03 -15.19
C LEU A 45 5.17 -8.48 -15.52
N ASP A 46 5.63 -8.72 -16.75
CA ASP A 46 6.09 -10.05 -17.18
C ASP A 46 7.31 -10.50 -16.35
N ASP A 47 8.26 -9.60 -16.09
CA ASP A 47 9.41 -9.87 -15.20
C ASP A 47 8.96 -10.25 -13.78
N HIS A 48 7.98 -9.52 -13.22
CA HIS A 48 7.44 -9.83 -11.88
C HIS A 48 6.75 -11.20 -11.84
N HIS A 49 5.98 -11.53 -12.88
CA HIS A 49 5.37 -12.85 -13.00
C HIS A 49 6.42 -13.95 -13.13
N ALA A 50 7.49 -13.74 -13.91
CA ALA A 50 8.58 -14.71 -14.03
C ALA A 50 9.29 -14.96 -12.70
N LEU A 51 9.55 -13.90 -11.91
CA LEU A 51 10.11 -14.02 -10.57
C LEU A 51 9.18 -14.80 -9.63
N LEU A 52 7.89 -14.48 -9.61
CA LEU A 52 6.92 -15.21 -8.78
C LEU A 52 6.79 -16.68 -9.18
N LEU A 53 6.75 -16.95 -10.49
CA LEU A 53 6.70 -18.31 -11.01
C LEU A 53 7.91 -19.15 -10.59
N SER A 54 9.08 -18.54 -10.37
CA SER A 54 10.27 -19.25 -9.90
C SER A 54 10.15 -19.84 -8.49
N VAL A 55 9.20 -19.36 -7.69
CA VAL A 55 8.97 -19.82 -6.30
C VAL A 55 7.60 -20.45 -6.07
N LYS A 56 6.66 -20.33 -7.03
CA LYS A 56 5.31 -20.91 -6.97
C LYS A 56 5.20 -22.23 -7.73
N GLY A 57 4.16 -23.01 -7.42
CA GLY A 57 3.95 -24.33 -8.02
C GLY A 57 3.37 -24.29 -9.44
N SER A 58 2.69 -23.21 -9.82
CA SER A 58 2.12 -23.04 -11.16
C SER A 58 1.99 -21.56 -11.57
N GLU A 59 1.72 -21.31 -12.85
CA GLU A 59 1.49 -19.96 -13.38
C GLU A 59 0.22 -19.33 -12.78
N GLU A 60 -0.83 -20.12 -12.61
CA GLU A 60 -2.08 -19.71 -11.99
C GLU A 60 -1.86 -19.27 -10.54
N GLU A 61 -1.05 -20.03 -9.78
CA GLU A 61 -0.71 -19.69 -8.40
C GLU A 61 0.14 -18.42 -8.33
N ALA A 62 1.12 -18.27 -9.23
CA ALA A 62 1.94 -17.06 -9.32
C ALA A 62 1.11 -15.81 -9.64
N ARG A 63 0.18 -15.91 -10.60
CA ARG A 63 -0.74 -14.82 -10.95
C ARG A 63 -1.70 -14.50 -9.79
N ALA A 64 -2.26 -15.50 -9.14
CA ALA A 64 -3.19 -15.32 -8.01
C ALA A 64 -2.50 -14.75 -6.76
N SER A 65 -1.20 -14.99 -6.59
CA SER A 65 -0.44 -14.50 -5.45
C SER A 65 0.00 -13.04 -5.60
N LEU A 66 0.02 -12.49 -6.82
CA LEU A 66 0.42 -11.10 -7.06
C LEU A 66 -0.69 -10.13 -6.64
N LEU A 67 -0.45 -9.33 -5.60
CA LEU A 67 -1.40 -8.34 -5.11
C LEU A 67 -1.22 -6.99 -5.81
N TYR A 68 0.04 -6.59 -6.01
CA TYR A 68 0.35 -5.31 -6.66
C TYR A 68 1.70 -5.37 -7.37
N SER A 69 1.80 -4.72 -8.53
CA SER A 69 3.05 -4.57 -9.27
C SER A 69 3.38 -3.08 -9.38
N TYR A 70 4.48 -2.68 -8.75
CA TYR A 70 5.02 -1.33 -8.78
C TYR A 70 5.84 -1.15 -10.06
N LYS A 71 5.43 -0.22 -10.93
CA LYS A 71 5.96 -0.06 -12.31
C LYS A 71 6.36 1.37 -12.65
N HIS A 72 6.43 2.22 -11.63
CA HIS A 72 6.52 3.68 -11.78
C HIS A 72 7.79 4.19 -11.11
N SER A 73 7.66 4.83 -9.96
CA SER A 73 8.79 5.40 -9.22
C SER A 73 9.72 4.37 -8.59
N LEU A 74 9.29 3.10 -8.55
CA LEU A 74 10.06 1.98 -8.03
C LEU A 74 9.67 0.71 -8.79
N ASN A 75 10.64 -0.21 -8.89
CA ASN A 75 10.45 -1.55 -9.44
C ASN A 75 10.27 -2.56 -8.29
N GLY A 76 9.21 -3.35 -8.33
CA GLY A 76 8.87 -4.22 -7.21
C GLY A 76 7.46 -4.80 -7.29
N PHE A 77 7.15 -5.72 -6.39
CA PHE A 77 5.78 -6.22 -6.24
C PHE A 77 5.43 -6.57 -4.81
N ALA A 78 4.13 -6.53 -4.50
CA ALA A 78 3.55 -7.10 -3.29
C ALA A 78 2.86 -8.42 -3.64
N ALA A 79 3.15 -9.49 -2.90
CA ALA A 79 2.59 -10.81 -3.15
C ALA A 79 2.36 -11.62 -1.88
N LEU A 80 1.45 -12.60 -1.96
CA LEU A 80 1.22 -13.61 -0.93
C LEU A 80 2.29 -14.70 -1.01
N LEU A 81 3.20 -14.70 -0.05
CA LEU A 81 4.33 -15.62 0.01
C LEU A 81 4.42 -16.31 1.37
N SER A 82 4.92 -17.53 1.38
CA SER A 82 5.47 -18.16 2.58
C SER A 82 6.87 -17.60 2.87
N ASP A 83 7.33 -17.76 4.11
CA ASP A 83 8.67 -17.31 4.51
C ASP A 83 9.77 -17.97 3.67
N ASP A 84 9.59 -19.23 3.28
CA ASP A 84 10.53 -19.97 2.44
C ASP A 84 10.58 -19.39 1.00
N GLU A 85 9.43 -19.01 0.44
CA GLU A 85 9.36 -18.38 -0.89
C GLU A 85 9.97 -16.98 -0.87
N ALA A 86 9.69 -16.19 0.17
CA ALA A 86 10.28 -14.87 0.34
C ALA A 86 11.81 -14.96 0.49
N THR A 87 12.31 -15.93 1.26
CA THR A 87 13.75 -16.17 1.42
C THR A 87 14.41 -16.50 0.09
N LYS A 88 13.84 -17.42 -0.70
CA LYS A 88 14.34 -17.77 -2.04
C LYS A 88 14.38 -16.57 -2.99
N LEU A 89 13.38 -15.69 -2.91
CA LEU A 89 13.38 -14.46 -3.71
C LEU A 89 14.47 -13.49 -3.27
N SER A 90 14.75 -13.40 -1.97
CA SER A 90 15.80 -12.53 -1.43
C SER A 90 17.22 -12.93 -1.85
N GLU A 91 17.43 -14.19 -2.21
CA GLU A 91 18.69 -14.73 -2.72
C GLU A 91 18.91 -14.43 -4.21
N ARG A 92 17.90 -13.89 -4.91
CA ARG A 92 18.01 -13.53 -6.33
C ARG A 92 18.84 -12.27 -6.50
N THR A 93 19.78 -12.30 -7.44
CA THR A 93 20.66 -11.16 -7.75
C THR A 93 19.91 -9.88 -8.17
N GLU A 94 18.73 -10.05 -8.74
CA GLU A 94 17.88 -8.97 -9.25
C GLU A 94 16.99 -8.36 -8.15
N VAL A 95 16.92 -8.99 -6.97
CA VAL A 95 16.11 -8.55 -5.83
C VAL A 95 17.02 -7.81 -4.83
N VAL A 96 16.67 -6.56 -4.54
CA VAL A 96 17.40 -5.72 -3.59
C VAL A 96 17.01 -6.06 -2.16
N SER A 97 15.71 -6.24 -1.91
CA SER A 97 15.23 -6.65 -0.59
C SER A 97 13.84 -7.30 -0.65
N THR A 98 13.58 -8.17 0.33
CA THR A 98 12.25 -8.73 0.59
C THR A 98 11.90 -8.50 2.04
N PHE A 99 10.72 -7.96 2.32
CA PHE A 99 10.27 -7.75 3.70
C PHE A 99 8.77 -7.97 3.82
N ARG A 100 8.35 -8.44 4.99
CA ARG A 100 6.93 -8.62 5.29
C ARG A 100 6.24 -7.26 5.33
N SER A 101 5.05 -7.18 4.77
CA SER A 101 4.18 -6.02 4.93
C SER A 101 3.42 -6.15 6.25
N ASP A 102 3.64 -5.20 7.16
CA ASP A 102 2.96 -5.18 8.46
C ASP A 102 1.51 -4.64 8.36
N GLY A 103 1.08 -4.25 7.16
CA GLY A 103 -0.33 -4.03 6.78
C GLY A 103 -1.06 -2.89 7.49
N ARG A 104 -0.50 -2.30 8.55
CA ARG A 104 -1.19 -1.28 9.34
C ARG A 104 -0.24 -0.26 9.95
N TRP A 105 -0.24 0.93 9.36
CA TRP A 105 0.37 2.11 9.95
C TRP A 105 -0.71 2.93 10.66
N SER A 106 -0.51 3.23 11.95
CA SER A 106 -1.39 4.14 12.66
C SER A 106 -1.02 5.59 12.30
N PRO A 107 -1.99 6.44 11.91
CA PRO A 107 -1.72 7.86 11.75
C PRO A 107 -1.19 8.45 13.06
N HIS A 108 0.00 9.05 13.01
CA HIS A 108 0.57 9.79 14.13
C HIS A 108 0.20 11.27 13.99
N THR A 109 -1.07 11.62 14.20
CA THR A 109 -1.54 13.01 14.15
C THR A 109 -1.40 13.68 15.53
N THR A 110 -0.18 13.84 16.03
CA THR A 110 0.04 14.69 17.21
C THR A 110 0.25 16.14 16.77
N ARG A 111 -0.63 17.04 17.25
CA ARG A 111 -0.47 18.51 17.25
C ARG A 111 0.21 19.10 15.99
N SER A 112 -0.42 18.95 14.83
CA SER A 112 0.10 19.49 13.56
C SER A 112 0.43 20.99 13.62
N TRP A 113 -0.32 21.77 14.41
CA TRP A 113 -0.08 23.21 14.63
C TRP A 113 1.28 23.48 15.27
N GLU A 114 1.72 22.66 16.23
CA GLU A 114 3.03 22.79 16.86
C GLU A 114 4.15 22.40 15.88
N PHE A 115 3.93 21.33 15.09
CA PHE A 115 4.86 20.89 14.06
C PHE A 115 5.08 21.94 12.96
N VAL A 116 4.05 22.68 12.56
CA VAL A 116 4.16 23.79 11.60
C VAL A 116 4.44 25.15 12.25
N GLY A 117 4.71 25.19 13.57
CA GLY A 117 5.10 26.41 14.29
C GLY A 117 3.98 27.46 14.44
N LEU A 118 2.72 27.04 14.45
CA LEU A 118 1.53 27.89 14.48
C LEU A 118 0.90 28.06 15.89
N GLU A 119 1.50 27.49 16.95
CA GLU A 119 0.94 27.54 18.33
C GLU A 119 1.00 28.96 18.95
N GLU A 120 1.95 29.79 18.53
CA GLU A 120 1.99 31.22 18.87
C GLU A 120 1.11 32.00 17.89
N GLY A 121 -0.20 32.00 18.15
CA GLY A 121 -1.26 32.50 17.27
C GLY A 121 -0.83 33.59 16.30
N LEU A 122 -0.92 33.26 14.99
CA LEU A 122 -0.64 34.10 13.81
C LEU A 122 -0.21 35.51 14.17
N SER A 123 1.06 35.68 14.56
CA SER A 123 1.59 37.01 14.83
C SER A 123 1.39 37.85 13.56
N LYS A 124 0.94 39.10 13.73
CA LYS A 124 0.77 40.09 12.65
C LYS A 124 2.13 40.31 11.96
N GLY A 125 2.54 39.40 11.09
CA GLY A 125 3.89 39.33 10.54
C GLY A 125 4.24 38.00 9.86
N TRP A 126 3.56 36.88 10.20
CA TRP A 126 3.81 35.59 9.52
C TRP A 126 3.35 35.59 8.06
N LEU A 127 2.25 36.26 7.75
CA LEU A 127 1.81 36.50 6.38
C LEU A 127 2.37 37.85 5.94
N PRO A 128 3.37 37.90 5.02
CA PRO A 128 3.78 39.16 4.42
C PRO A 128 2.54 39.85 3.85
N SER A 129 2.42 41.16 4.04
CA SER A 129 1.38 41.93 3.37
C SER A 129 1.53 41.74 1.86
N GLY A 130 0.64 40.98 1.24
CA GLY A 130 0.77 40.49 -0.15
C GLY A 130 1.21 39.03 -0.30
N ALA A 131 0.89 38.16 0.66
CA ALA A 131 1.30 36.76 0.71
C ALA A 131 0.78 35.90 -0.47
N HIS A 132 1.50 35.96 -1.59
CA HIS A 132 1.50 34.91 -2.62
C HIS A 132 2.34 33.68 -2.18
N THR A 133 2.77 33.64 -0.92
CA THR A 133 3.60 32.59 -0.32
C THR A 133 2.81 31.27 -0.27
N GLY A 134 2.99 30.43 -1.29
CA GLY A 134 2.28 29.15 -1.46
C GLY A 134 1.47 29.06 -2.76
N GLU A 135 1.35 30.14 -3.53
CA GLU A 135 0.71 30.07 -4.85
C GLU A 135 1.46 29.13 -5.78
N ASN A 136 0.71 28.37 -6.58
CA ASN A 136 1.22 27.36 -7.51
C ASN A 136 2.06 26.24 -6.87
N VAL A 137 2.03 26.09 -5.55
CA VAL A 137 2.57 24.92 -4.84
C VAL A 137 1.51 23.82 -4.83
N ILE A 138 1.93 22.58 -5.06
CA ILE A 138 1.07 21.40 -5.00
C ILE A 138 1.55 20.58 -3.82
N VAL A 139 0.67 20.35 -2.85
CA VAL A 139 0.97 19.58 -1.64
C VAL A 139 0.23 18.25 -1.73
N GLY A 140 0.97 17.15 -1.68
CA GLY A 140 0.40 15.81 -1.54
C GLY A 140 0.25 15.44 -0.07
N MET A 141 -0.93 14.99 0.33
CA MET A 141 -1.21 14.51 1.69
C MET A 141 -1.63 13.04 1.64
N LEU A 142 -1.01 12.23 2.49
CA LEU A 142 -1.41 10.84 2.74
C LEU A 142 -2.09 10.80 4.10
N ASP A 143 -3.40 10.64 4.09
CA ASP A 143 -4.25 10.62 5.29
C ASP A 143 -5.38 9.60 5.10
N SER A 144 -6.12 9.35 6.17
CA SER A 144 -7.32 8.50 6.24
C SER A 144 -8.51 9.03 5.42
N GLY A 145 -8.53 10.32 5.07
CA GLY A 145 -9.56 10.91 4.23
C GLY A 145 -9.71 12.41 4.44
N ILE A 146 -10.69 12.99 3.76
CA ILE A 146 -11.09 14.40 3.90
C ILE A 146 -12.63 14.51 3.92
N TRP A 147 -13.14 15.64 4.42
CA TRP A 147 -14.54 16.05 4.28
C TRP A 147 -14.64 17.14 3.20
N PRO A 148 -14.81 16.78 1.91
CA PRO A 148 -14.80 17.75 0.81
C PRO A 148 -15.88 18.83 0.90
N GLU A 149 -16.96 18.57 1.63
CA GLU A 149 -18.04 19.52 1.90
C GLU A 149 -17.67 20.62 2.92
N SER A 150 -16.56 20.47 3.63
CA SER A 150 -16.12 21.47 4.60
C SER A 150 -15.70 22.76 3.89
N ARG A 151 -16.09 23.91 4.46
CA ARG A 151 -15.71 25.23 3.93
C ARG A 151 -14.20 25.45 3.84
N SER A 152 -13.42 24.74 4.66
CA SER A 152 -11.95 24.77 4.60
C SER A 152 -11.39 24.30 3.25
N PHE A 153 -12.17 23.53 2.49
CA PHE A 153 -11.82 23.08 1.15
C PHE A 153 -12.51 23.87 0.02
N SER A 154 -13.08 25.05 0.32
CA SER A 154 -13.62 25.95 -0.72
C SER A 154 -12.50 26.46 -1.63
N ASP A 155 -12.74 26.49 -2.94
CA ASP A 155 -11.83 27.06 -3.92
C ASP A 155 -12.15 28.51 -4.31
N GLU A 156 -13.01 29.17 -3.53
CA GLU A 156 -13.37 30.56 -3.72
C GLU A 156 -12.12 31.46 -3.60
N GLY A 157 -11.91 32.32 -4.59
CA GLY A 157 -10.73 33.19 -4.66
C GLY A 157 -9.45 32.53 -5.19
N LEU A 158 -9.45 31.21 -5.46
CA LEU A 158 -8.30 30.53 -6.07
C LEU A 158 -8.28 30.67 -7.59
N GLY A 159 -7.08 30.85 -8.14
CA GLY A 159 -6.81 30.81 -9.58
C GLY A 159 -7.02 29.42 -10.21
N PRO A 160 -6.66 29.25 -11.50
CA PRO A 160 -6.72 27.95 -12.16
C PRO A 160 -5.74 26.94 -11.56
N VAL A 161 -6.02 25.65 -11.73
CA VAL A 161 -5.09 24.56 -11.35
C VAL A 161 -3.77 24.76 -12.10
N PRO A 162 -2.59 24.63 -11.44
CA PRO A 162 -1.31 24.84 -12.09
C PRO A 162 -1.14 23.94 -13.34
N PRO A 163 -0.75 24.47 -14.51
CA PRO A 163 -0.69 23.71 -15.76
C PRO A 163 0.35 22.58 -15.76
N ARG A 164 1.31 22.63 -14.83
CA ARG A 164 2.30 21.57 -14.61
C ARG A 164 1.71 20.32 -13.94
N TRP A 165 0.53 20.44 -13.31
CA TRP A 165 -0.17 19.30 -12.73
C TRP A 165 -0.72 18.41 -13.83
N LYS A 166 -0.40 17.12 -13.77
CA LYS A 166 -0.85 16.11 -14.75
C LYS A 166 -1.73 15.02 -14.13
N GLY A 167 -2.06 15.14 -12.85
CA GLY A 167 -2.96 14.20 -12.20
C GLY A 167 -4.42 14.48 -12.58
N ALA A 168 -5.29 13.53 -12.27
CA ALA A 168 -6.72 13.64 -12.50
C ALA A 168 -7.46 13.31 -11.22
N CYS A 169 -8.61 13.94 -10.96
CA CYS A 169 -9.41 13.59 -9.80
C CYS A 169 -9.87 12.13 -9.89
N GLN A 170 -9.45 11.31 -8.93
CA GLN A 170 -9.81 9.91 -8.85
C GLN A 170 -10.90 9.75 -7.80
N GLY A 171 -12.01 9.12 -8.20
CA GLY A 171 -13.06 8.74 -7.25
C GLY A 171 -12.64 7.56 -6.38
N GLY A 172 -13.23 7.47 -5.20
CA GLY A 172 -13.13 6.33 -4.28
C GLY A 172 -14.50 5.96 -3.71
N ASP A 173 -14.56 4.94 -2.85
CA ASP A 173 -15.82 4.35 -2.37
C ASP A 173 -16.78 5.35 -1.71
N SER A 174 -16.24 6.39 -1.05
CA SER A 174 -17.01 7.48 -0.43
C SER A 174 -16.62 8.87 -0.95
N PHE A 175 -15.92 8.94 -2.08
CA PHE A 175 -15.45 10.20 -2.67
C PHE A 175 -15.77 10.23 -4.16
N ASN A 176 -16.71 11.08 -4.58
CA ASN A 176 -17.03 11.24 -5.98
C ASN A 176 -16.02 12.18 -6.63
N SER A 177 -15.69 11.96 -7.91
CA SER A 177 -14.95 12.92 -8.73
C SER A 177 -15.53 14.35 -8.70
N SER A 178 -16.83 14.51 -8.50
CA SER A 178 -17.50 15.81 -8.33
C SER A 178 -17.11 16.54 -7.03
N SER A 179 -16.53 15.84 -6.07
CA SER A 179 -16.03 16.40 -4.82
C SER A 179 -14.66 17.07 -4.98
N CYS A 180 -14.00 16.89 -6.14
CA CYS A 180 -12.81 17.64 -6.46
C CYS A 180 -13.12 19.05 -6.96
N ASN A 181 -12.25 19.98 -6.63
CA ASN A 181 -12.28 21.39 -7.05
C ASN A 181 -10.85 21.90 -7.30
N ARG A 182 -10.63 23.23 -7.39
CA ARG A 182 -9.29 23.77 -7.67
C ARG A 182 -8.32 23.73 -6.47
N LEU A 183 -8.83 23.46 -5.27
CA LEU A 183 -8.04 23.23 -4.06
C LEU A 183 -7.75 21.73 -3.85
N VAL A 184 -8.77 20.89 -4.03
CA VAL A 184 -8.69 19.42 -3.92
C VAL A 184 -8.89 18.82 -5.30
N PHE A 185 -7.82 18.58 -6.05
CA PHE A 185 -7.91 18.05 -7.42
C PHE A 185 -7.44 16.59 -7.56
N TRP A 186 -7.05 15.94 -6.45
CA TRP A 186 -6.78 14.50 -6.37
C TRP A 186 -6.88 13.97 -4.95
N VAL A 187 -7.54 12.82 -4.80
CA VAL A 187 -7.60 12.04 -3.57
C VAL A 187 -7.36 10.59 -3.97
N CYS A 188 -6.37 9.95 -3.36
CA CYS A 188 -6.25 8.49 -3.39
C CYS A 188 -6.56 7.97 -2.00
N CYS A 189 -7.66 7.23 -1.86
CA CYS A 189 -7.90 6.43 -0.68
C CYS A 189 -6.97 5.21 -0.73
N CYS A 190 -6.19 5.00 0.32
CA CYS A 190 -5.59 3.70 0.60
C CYS A 190 -6.69 2.81 1.18
N SER A 191 -7.34 2.00 0.34
CA SER A 191 -8.24 0.92 0.77
C SER A 191 -7.48 -0.35 1.14
#